data_AF-A0A0C4EFI5-F1
#
_entry.id   AF-A0A0C4EFI5-F1
#
_cell.length_a   1.000
_cell.length_b   1.000
_cell.length_c   1.000
_cell.angle_alpha   90.00
_cell.angle_beta   90.00
_cell.angle_gamma   90.00
#
_symmetry.space_group_name_H-M   'P 1'
#
loop_
_entity.id
_entity.type
_entity.pdbx_description
1 polymer ?
#
loop_
_entity_poly.entity_id
_entity_poly.type
_entity_poly.pdbx_seq_one_letter_code
_entity_poly.pdbx_strand_id
1 'polypeptide(L)'
;MVLAGTPSFQDWYGTYGAIFAELSRDACNKTLASYVANPSDTLICNAHVNCILGATQEVTKAHIASAAIFLGMVPTFLSLIGPSITQLVLLSARRPLLALLLSSGSTTFLLDRLFRAETPRETLTRAGTVRLTPRLTRPWTALISAAEYLLVLGAAINVLHNSWQLGTSAIIVWKCELNFMPLIWVLACPFVFLVVAIPLQFTAIAGYLRAYTPELGSDSDSDAPQSDKGGFISREITPAIRYSTLQRGKLPGLETWAAILLNVGFCLAALQVLIGVGILSSVLFVSVTDAVWVAVRYLVSTGICRFVVMLELPRITAKTSAGNGQITIEH
;
A
#
# COMPACT_ATOMS: atom_id res chain seq x y z
N MET A 1 3.34 -27.09 0.61
CA MET A 1 1.93 -27.00 0.20
C MET A 1 1.88 -26.05 -0.98
N VAL A 2 1.97 -26.57 -2.20
CA VAL A 2 1.89 -25.76 -3.42
C VAL A 2 0.43 -25.34 -3.55
N LEU A 3 0.14 -24.05 -3.36
CA LEU A 3 -1.16 -23.48 -3.71
C LEU A 3 -1.32 -23.68 -5.22
N ALA A 4 -2.01 -24.76 -5.61
CA ALA A 4 -2.36 -25.02 -7.00
C ALA A 4 -3.31 -23.90 -7.44
N GLY A 5 -2.74 -22.89 -8.10
CA GLY A 5 -3.50 -21.83 -8.73
C GLY A 5 -4.44 -22.41 -9.79
N THR A 6 -5.46 -21.65 -10.14
CA THR A 6 -6.27 -21.95 -11.33
C THR A 6 -5.36 -22.14 -12.54
N PRO A 7 -5.59 -23.16 -13.39
CA PRO A 7 -4.74 -23.44 -14.54
C PRO A 7 -4.67 -22.21 -15.45
N SER A 8 -3.44 -21.83 -15.84
CA SER A 8 -3.20 -20.75 -16.80
C SER A 8 -3.78 -21.12 -18.18
N PHE A 9 -3.88 -20.17 -19.11
CA PHE A 9 -4.32 -20.37 -20.50
C PHE A 9 -5.82 -20.64 -20.71
N GLN A 10 -6.65 -20.61 -19.66
CA GLN A 10 -8.10 -20.72 -19.77
C GLN A 10 -8.77 -19.35 -19.95
N ASP A 11 -8.29 -18.36 -19.23
CA ASP A 11 -8.75 -16.98 -19.27
C ASP A 11 -7.65 -16.06 -19.81
N TRP A 12 -8.05 -15.04 -20.57
CA TRP A 12 -7.14 -14.14 -21.27
C TRP A 12 -7.55 -12.68 -21.10
N TYR A 13 -6.58 -11.77 -21.15
CA TYR A 13 -6.86 -10.33 -21.13
C TYR A 13 -7.53 -9.85 -22.42
N GLY A 14 -8.73 -9.27 -22.23
CA GLY A 14 -9.42 -8.34 -23.11
C GLY A 14 -9.06 -8.40 -24.59
N THR A 15 -8.39 -7.35 -25.07
CA THR A 15 -8.30 -6.96 -26.48
C THR A 15 -7.81 -8.07 -27.41
N TYR A 16 -6.87 -8.90 -26.95
CA TYR A 16 -6.31 -10.02 -27.71
C TYR A 16 -6.74 -11.39 -27.18
N GLY A 17 -7.62 -11.44 -26.18
CA GLY A 17 -7.95 -12.68 -25.49
C GLY A 17 -8.67 -13.70 -26.36
N ALA A 18 -9.59 -13.25 -27.22
CA ALA A 18 -10.26 -14.15 -28.17
C ALA A 18 -9.27 -14.78 -29.16
N ILE A 19 -8.30 -13.99 -29.64
CA ILE A 19 -7.27 -14.45 -30.57
C ILE A 19 -6.37 -15.49 -29.88
N PHE A 20 -5.88 -15.22 -28.66
CA PHE A 20 -5.04 -16.20 -27.96
C PHE A 20 -5.82 -17.46 -27.58
N ALA A 21 -7.10 -17.35 -27.22
CA ALA A 21 -7.95 -18.51 -26.95
C ALA A 21 -8.13 -19.39 -28.19
N GLU A 22 -8.36 -18.79 -29.36
CA GLU A 22 -8.47 -19.49 -30.65
C GLU A 22 -7.15 -20.17 -31.02
N LEU A 23 -6.03 -19.44 -30.98
CA LEU A 23 -4.71 -20.00 -31.26
C LEU A 23 -4.32 -21.13 -30.31
N SER A 24 -4.64 -20.99 -29.02
CA SER A 24 -4.35 -22.01 -28.00
C SER A 24 -5.13 -23.30 -28.26
N ARG A 25 -6.40 -23.21 -28.70
CA ARG A 25 -7.28 -24.35 -28.93
C ARG A 25 -7.12 -25.01 -30.30
N ASP A 26 -6.73 -24.26 -31.33
CA ASP A 26 -6.58 -24.79 -32.69
C ASP A 26 -5.12 -25.11 -33.01
N ALA A 27 -4.29 -24.09 -33.24
CA ALA A 27 -2.91 -24.27 -33.68
C ALA A 27 -2.03 -24.94 -32.60
N CYS A 28 -2.30 -24.64 -31.33
CA CYS A 28 -1.49 -25.08 -30.18
C CYS A 28 -2.18 -26.12 -29.29
N ASN A 29 -3.19 -26.82 -29.80
CA ASN A 29 -3.97 -27.81 -29.03
C ASN A 29 -3.09 -28.89 -28.39
N LYS A 30 -2.11 -29.41 -29.13
CA LYS A 30 -1.21 -30.47 -28.64
C LYS A 30 -0.43 -30.02 -27.40
N THR A 31 0.13 -28.81 -27.42
CA THR A 31 0.90 -28.28 -26.29
C THR A 31 -0.01 -27.86 -25.14
N LEU A 32 -1.23 -27.41 -25.42
CA LEU A 32 -2.27 -27.15 -24.40
C LEU A 32 -2.64 -28.44 -23.66
N ALA A 33 -2.91 -29.54 -24.38
CA ALA A 33 -3.25 -30.82 -23.77
C ALA A 33 -2.11 -31.36 -22.88
N SER A 34 -0.85 -31.20 -23.32
CA SER A 34 0.32 -31.53 -22.50
C SER A 34 0.42 -30.68 -21.23
N TYR A 35 0.13 -29.37 -21.33
CA TYR A 35 0.13 -28.47 -20.17
C TYR A 35 -0.97 -28.83 -19.18
N VAL A 36 -2.20 -29.07 -19.64
CA VAL A 36 -3.33 -29.44 -18.77
C VAL A 36 -3.06 -30.76 -18.05
N ALA A 37 -2.35 -31.70 -18.69
CA ALA A 37 -1.94 -32.95 -18.05
C ALA A 37 -0.90 -32.74 -16.93
N ASN A 38 0.04 -31.80 -17.10
CA ASN A 38 1.12 -31.52 -16.16
C ASN A 38 1.40 -30.00 -16.03
N PRO A 39 0.55 -29.24 -15.30
CA PRO A 39 0.62 -27.78 -15.27
C PRO A 39 1.81 -27.22 -14.47
N SER A 40 2.45 -28.06 -13.65
CA SER A 40 3.60 -27.67 -12.82
C SER A 40 4.95 -27.72 -13.54
N ASP A 41 5.01 -28.26 -14.76
CA ASP A 41 6.25 -28.38 -15.52
C ASP A 41 6.54 -27.11 -16.32
N THR A 42 7.59 -26.39 -15.93
CA THR A 42 8.04 -25.16 -16.58
C THR A 42 8.38 -25.38 -18.07
N LEU A 43 8.91 -26.55 -18.46
CA LEU A 43 9.29 -26.82 -19.85
C LEU A 43 8.05 -26.93 -20.75
N ILE A 44 7.01 -27.61 -20.26
CA ILE A 44 5.75 -27.77 -20.98
C ILE A 44 5.02 -26.43 -21.09
N CYS A 45 5.02 -25.65 -20.02
CA CYS A 45 4.44 -24.30 -20.00
C CYS A 45 5.13 -23.39 -21.04
N ASN A 46 6.46 -23.37 -21.07
CA ASN A 46 7.24 -22.61 -22.05
C ASN A 46 7.03 -23.11 -23.48
N ALA A 47 6.86 -24.42 -23.69
CA ALA A 47 6.56 -24.97 -25.01
C ALA A 47 5.20 -24.48 -25.54
N HIS A 48 4.18 -24.39 -24.68
CA HIS A 48 2.89 -23.83 -25.06
C HIS A 48 2.96 -22.33 -25.36
N VAL A 49 3.65 -21.56 -24.51
CA VAL A 49 3.92 -20.12 -24.74
C VAL A 49 4.62 -19.91 -26.09
N ASN A 50 5.66 -20.68 -26.39
CA ASN A 50 6.40 -20.60 -27.65
C ASN A 50 5.53 -20.94 -28.87
N CYS A 51 4.60 -21.89 -28.73
CA CYS A 51 3.65 -22.20 -29.80
C CYS A 51 2.74 -21.00 -30.11
N ILE A 52 2.16 -20.38 -29.08
CA ILE A 52 1.29 -19.21 -29.26
C ILE A 52 2.11 -18.04 -29.82
N LEU A 53 3.30 -17.78 -29.27
CA LEU A 53 4.20 -16.75 -29.79
C LEU A 53 4.68 -17.05 -31.22
N GLY A 54 4.79 -18.31 -31.63
CA GLY A 54 5.14 -18.69 -33.00
C GLY A 54 4.01 -18.41 -34.01
N ALA A 55 2.77 -18.66 -33.61
CA ALA A 55 1.59 -18.51 -34.47
C ALA A 55 0.97 -17.09 -34.46
N THR A 56 1.40 -16.22 -33.56
CA THR A 56 0.94 -14.82 -33.49
C THR A 56 1.65 -13.92 -34.51
N GLN A 57 0.97 -12.86 -34.96
CA GLN A 57 1.55 -11.86 -35.87
C GLN A 57 2.64 -11.03 -35.16
N GLU A 58 3.69 -10.66 -35.91
CA GLU A 58 4.81 -9.86 -35.40
C GLU A 58 4.36 -8.50 -34.84
N VAL A 59 3.34 -7.87 -35.43
CA VAL A 59 2.76 -6.61 -34.94
C VAL A 59 2.18 -6.79 -33.53
N THR A 60 1.45 -7.88 -33.28
CA THR A 60 0.89 -8.19 -31.95
C THR A 60 1.99 -8.45 -30.92
N LYS A 61 3.06 -9.13 -31.32
CA LYS A 61 4.22 -9.35 -30.44
C LYS A 61 4.88 -8.03 -30.03
N ALA A 62 5.05 -7.11 -30.98
CA ALA A 62 5.57 -5.78 -30.70
C ALA A 62 4.67 -5.00 -29.72
N HIS A 63 3.34 -5.11 -29.86
CA HIS A 63 2.40 -4.51 -28.91
C HIS A 63 2.52 -5.10 -27.49
N ILE A 64 2.60 -6.42 -27.35
CA ILE A 64 2.79 -7.08 -26.04
C ILE A 64 4.12 -6.62 -25.41
N ALA A 65 5.20 -6.54 -26.19
CA ALA A 65 6.49 -6.06 -25.71
C ALA A 65 6.42 -4.62 -25.20
N SER A 66 5.70 -3.73 -25.89
CA SER A 66 5.49 -2.36 -25.43
C SER A 66 4.65 -2.29 -24.15
N ALA A 67 3.65 -3.17 -23.99
CA ALA A 67 2.82 -3.26 -22.78
C ALA A 67 3.65 -3.68 -21.56
N ALA A 68 4.56 -4.65 -21.74
CA ALA A 68 5.46 -5.10 -20.68
C ALA A 68 6.38 -3.98 -20.17
N ILE A 69 6.91 -3.14 -21.07
CA ILE A 69 7.72 -1.97 -20.70
C ILE A 69 6.88 -0.99 -19.85
N PHE A 70 5.64 -0.71 -20.26
CA PHE A 70 4.75 0.16 -19.52
C PHE A 70 4.40 -0.40 -18.13
N LEU A 71 4.02 -1.67 -18.05
CA LEU A 71 3.75 -2.36 -16.79
C LEU A 71 4.98 -2.39 -15.87
N GLY A 72 6.19 -2.52 -16.42
CA GLY A 72 7.44 -2.45 -15.68
C GLY A 72 7.68 -1.09 -14.99
N MET A 73 7.13 0.01 -15.52
CA MET A 73 7.25 1.35 -14.89
C MET A 73 6.22 1.61 -13.80
N VAL A 74 5.12 0.84 -13.76
CA VAL A 74 4.01 1.03 -12.81
C VAL A 74 4.48 1.05 -11.35
N PRO A 75 5.33 0.14 -10.86
CA PRO A 75 5.82 0.16 -9.48
C PRO A 75 6.56 1.45 -9.12
N THR A 76 7.30 2.02 -10.08
CA THR A 76 7.99 3.30 -9.93
C THR A 76 7.02 4.46 -9.86
N PHE A 77 5.98 4.50 -10.70
CA PHE A 77 4.96 5.55 -10.58
C PHE A 77 4.19 5.48 -9.26
N LEU A 78 3.87 4.26 -8.82
CA LEU A 78 3.19 4.04 -7.55
C LEU A 78 4.08 4.51 -6.37
N SER A 79 5.41 4.30 -6.45
CA SER A 79 6.34 4.75 -5.41
C SER A 79 6.55 6.27 -5.36
N LEU A 80 6.03 7.03 -6.33
CA LEU A 80 6.01 8.50 -6.29
C LEU A 80 4.73 9.05 -5.66
N ILE A 81 3.64 8.29 -5.72
CA ILE A 81 2.30 8.71 -5.26
C ILE A 81 1.97 8.12 -3.88
N GLY A 82 2.58 6.99 -3.54
CA GLY A 82 2.28 6.23 -2.33
C GLY A 82 2.36 7.02 -1.02
N PRO A 83 1.77 6.50 0.05
CA PRO A 83 2.00 6.98 1.40
C PRO A 83 3.44 6.70 1.85
N SER A 84 3.97 7.56 2.73
CA SER A 84 5.26 7.30 3.37
C SER A 84 5.13 6.26 4.48
N ILE A 85 6.15 5.43 4.65
CA ILE A 85 6.22 4.42 5.73
C ILE A 85 6.14 5.11 7.10
N THR A 86 6.86 6.23 7.28
CA THR A 86 6.87 6.97 8.56
C THR A 86 5.48 7.45 8.95
N GLN A 87 4.71 7.91 7.97
CA GLN A 87 3.34 8.38 8.15
C GLN A 87 2.39 7.25 8.59
N LEU A 88 2.46 6.10 7.92
CA LEU A 88 1.66 4.93 8.26
C LEU A 88 2.02 4.36 9.62
N VAL A 89 3.31 4.32 9.94
CA VAL A 89 3.82 3.87 11.24
C VAL A 89 3.34 4.77 12.38
N LEU A 90 3.42 6.09 12.21
CA LEU A 90 2.90 7.05 13.21
C LEU A 90 1.39 6.89 13.40
N LEU A 91 0.66 6.67 12.31
CA LEU A 91 -0.77 6.40 12.34
C LEU A 91 -1.08 5.08 13.04
N SER A 92 -0.25 4.04 12.83
CA SER A 92 -0.43 2.71 13.42
C SER A 92 -0.32 2.70 14.95
N ALA A 93 0.35 3.68 15.55
CA ALA A 93 0.41 3.82 17.01
C ALA A 93 -0.96 4.12 17.62
N ARG A 94 -1.89 4.71 16.85
CA ARG A 94 -3.26 5.04 17.28
C ARG A 94 -4.32 4.16 16.63
N ARG A 95 -4.22 3.94 15.32
CA ARG A 95 -5.20 3.23 14.48
C ARG A 95 -4.52 2.12 13.67
N PRO A 96 -4.11 1.01 14.32
CA PRO A 96 -3.37 -0.06 13.67
C PRO A 96 -4.13 -0.75 12.53
N LEU A 97 -5.45 -0.95 12.62
CA LEU A 97 -6.19 -1.66 11.56
C LEU A 97 -6.32 -0.79 10.32
N LEU A 98 -6.62 0.50 10.49
CA LEU A 98 -6.66 1.45 9.38
C LEU A 98 -5.30 1.57 8.70
N ALA A 99 -4.21 1.64 9.46
CA ALA A 99 -2.85 1.68 8.90
C ALA A 99 -2.50 0.40 8.12
N LEU A 100 -2.93 -0.77 8.61
CA LEU A 100 -2.75 -2.04 7.90
C LEU A 100 -3.55 -2.08 6.59
N LEU A 101 -4.82 -1.66 6.61
CA LEU A 101 -5.66 -1.58 5.41
C LEU A 101 -5.12 -0.57 4.39
N LEU A 102 -4.59 0.56 4.85
CA LEU A 102 -3.91 1.52 3.99
C LEU A 102 -2.65 0.94 3.37
N SER A 103 -1.91 0.14 4.12
CA SER A 103 -0.71 -0.54 3.63
C SER A 103 -1.05 -1.64 2.62
N SER A 104 -2.16 -2.36 2.79
CA SER A 104 -2.61 -3.38 1.83
C SER A 104 -3.25 -2.78 0.57
N GLY A 105 -3.92 -1.62 0.69
CA GLY A 105 -4.43 -0.85 -0.45
C GLY A 105 -3.34 -0.06 -1.18
N SER A 106 -2.22 0.21 -0.51
CA SER A 106 -1.03 0.77 -1.13
C SER A 106 -0.20 -0.34 -1.75
N THR A 107 0.03 -0.28 -3.05
CA THR A 107 0.88 -1.28 -3.73
C THR A 107 2.35 -1.10 -3.44
N THR A 108 2.81 0.13 -3.22
CA THR A 108 4.21 0.48 -2.92
C THR A 108 4.24 1.68 -1.98
N PHE A 109 5.37 1.92 -1.32
CA PHE A 109 5.56 3.10 -0.46
C PHE A 109 6.27 4.23 -1.20
N LEU A 110 6.12 5.44 -0.67
CA LEU A 110 6.87 6.61 -1.14
C LEU A 110 8.37 6.46 -0.83
N LEU A 111 9.20 6.55 -1.86
CA LEU A 111 10.66 6.57 -1.74
C LEU A 111 11.21 8.02 -1.62
N ASP A 112 10.65 8.84 -0.73
CA ASP A 112 11.21 10.17 -0.43
C ASP A 112 12.46 10.00 0.45
N ARG A 113 13.63 9.87 -0.20
CA ARG A 113 15.00 9.82 0.39
C ARG A 113 15.38 8.52 1.12
N LEU A 114 15.94 7.58 0.36
CA LEU A 114 16.51 6.29 0.79
C LEU A 114 17.52 6.31 1.96
N PHE A 115 18.07 7.46 2.38
CA PHE A 115 19.15 7.54 3.37
C PHE A 115 19.05 8.69 4.36
N ARG A 116 17.94 9.45 4.40
CA ARG A 116 17.75 10.49 5.43
C ARG A 116 16.75 9.98 6.44
N ALA A 117 17.23 9.65 7.63
CA ALA A 117 16.38 9.36 8.78
C ALA A 117 15.52 10.60 9.06
N GLU A 118 14.29 10.63 8.53
CA GLU A 118 13.36 11.73 8.77
C GLU A 118 12.98 11.63 10.25
N THR A 119 13.39 12.63 11.04
CA THR A 119 13.00 12.65 12.44
C THR A 119 11.48 12.78 12.49
N PRO A 120 10.78 12.12 13.44
CA PRO A 120 9.32 12.25 13.55
C PRO A 120 8.88 13.71 13.59
N ARG A 121 9.72 14.58 14.18
CA ARG A 121 9.54 16.04 14.21
C ARG A 121 9.43 16.66 12.80
N GLU A 122 10.22 16.21 11.82
CA GLU A 122 10.20 16.70 10.43
C GLU A 122 8.96 16.21 9.65
N THR A 123 8.55 14.95 9.83
CA THR A 123 7.31 14.47 9.20
C THR A 123 6.09 15.19 9.77
N LEU A 124 6.11 15.54 11.06
CA LEU A 124 5.07 16.33 11.73
C LEU A 124 5.12 17.82 11.38
N THR A 125 6.27 18.40 10.96
CA THR A 125 6.33 19.80 10.48
C THR A 125 5.77 19.93 9.07
N ARG A 126 6.03 18.96 8.18
CA ARG A 126 5.51 18.93 6.81
C ARG A 126 4.00 18.67 6.76
N ALA A 127 3.46 17.89 7.68
CA ALA A 127 2.02 17.64 7.78
C ALA A 127 1.20 18.85 8.28
N GLY A 128 1.84 19.85 8.90
CA GLY A 128 1.15 20.96 9.56
C GLY A 128 0.67 22.12 8.67
N THR A 129 0.86 22.06 7.34
CA THR A 129 0.65 23.21 6.45
C THR A 129 -0.75 23.34 5.86
N VAL A 130 -1.60 22.32 5.91
CA VAL A 130 -2.95 22.38 5.32
C VAL A 130 -4.01 22.13 6.39
N ARG A 131 -4.57 23.24 6.91
CA ARG A 131 -5.76 23.23 7.79
C ARG A 131 -7.01 23.28 6.92
N LEU A 132 -7.61 22.13 6.66
CA LEU A 132 -9.02 22.08 6.27
C LEU A 132 -9.75 21.25 7.32
N THR A 133 -10.26 21.89 8.39
CA THR A 133 -11.57 21.50 8.93
C THR A 133 -12.16 22.50 9.92
N PRO A 134 -13.48 22.74 9.83
CA PRO A 134 -14.30 23.40 10.86
C PRO A 134 -14.65 22.43 12.01
N ARG A 135 -15.14 22.97 13.13
CA ARG A 135 -15.66 22.18 14.27
C ARG A 135 -16.88 21.36 13.82
N LEU A 136 -16.71 20.04 13.71
CA LEU A 136 -17.73 19.12 13.19
C LEU A 136 -18.44 18.38 14.33
N THR A 137 -19.75 18.17 14.22
CA THR A 137 -20.57 17.54 15.28
C THR A 137 -20.37 16.01 15.32
N ARG A 138 -20.67 15.39 16.48
CA ARG A 138 -20.44 13.94 16.75
C ARG A 138 -20.92 12.97 15.64
N PRO A 139 -22.12 13.08 15.03
CA PRO A 139 -22.56 12.11 14.04
C PRO A 139 -21.74 12.16 12.75
N TRP A 140 -21.36 13.36 12.32
CA TRP A 140 -20.53 13.55 11.12
C TRP A 140 -19.12 12.98 11.27
N THR A 141 -18.56 13.02 12.48
CA THR A 141 -17.25 12.40 12.74
C THR A 141 -17.28 10.88 12.58
N ALA A 142 -18.34 10.20 13.05
CA ALA A 142 -18.49 8.76 12.89
C ALA A 142 -18.73 8.37 11.42
N LEU A 143 -19.51 9.17 10.70
CA LEU A 143 -19.75 8.97 9.27
C LEU A 143 -18.46 9.08 8.44
N ILE A 144 -17.61 10.07 8.73
CA ILE A 144 -16.32 10.24 8.06
C ILE A 144 -15.41 9.05 8.32
N SER A 145 -15.31 8.58 9.58
CA SER A 145 -14.49 7.39 9.87
C SER A 145 -15.01 6.14 9.15
N ALA A 146 -16.34 5.94 9.08
CA ALA A 146 -16.91 4.82 8.34
C ALA A 146 -16.60 4.92 6.83
N ALA A 147 -16.70 6.12 6.25
CA ALA A 147 -16.36 6.38 4.86
C ALA A 147 -14.87 6.11 4.57
N GLU A 148 -13.96 6.49 5.48
CA GLU A 148 -12.53 6.19 5.37
C GLU A 148 -12.26 4.68 5.30
N TYR A 149 -12.84 3.89 6.21
CA TYR A 149 -12.68 2.42 6.16
C TYR A 149 -13.25 1.80 4.89
N LEU A 150 -14.43 2.25 4.44
CA LEU A 150 -15.04 1.73 3.21
C LEU A 150 -14.19 2.04 1.97
N LEU A 151 -13.66 3.26 1.88
CA LEU A 151 -12.79 3.67 0.77
C LEU A 151 -11.48 2.86 0.76
N VAL A 152 -10.84 2.71 1.91
CA VAL A 152 -9.57 1.97 2.00
C VAL A 152 -9.78 0.47 1.79
N LEU A 153 -10.84 -0.12 2.34
CA LEU A 153 -11.19 -1.51 2.12
C LEU A 153 -11.49 -1.77 0.64
N GLY A 154 -12.26 -0.89 -0.01
CA GLY A 154 -12.50 -0.94 -1.44
C GLY A 154 -11.21 -0.85 -2.26
N ALA A 155 -10.30 0.04 -1.88
CA ALA A 155 -8.99 0.15 -2.52
C ALA A 155 -8.17 -1.15 -2.38
N ALA A 156 -8.11 -1.74 -1.18
CA ALA A 156 -7.41 -3.00 -0.92
C ALA A 156 -8.00 -4.18 -1.71
N ILE A 157 -9.33 -4.32 -1.72
CA ILE A 157 -10.00 -5.35 -2.51
C ILE A 157 -9.70 -5.14 -4.01
N ASN A 158 -9.74 -3.90 -4.51
CA ASN A 158 -9.43 -3.62 -5.90
C ASN A 158 -7.98 -4.00 -6.26
N VAL A 159 -7.01 -3.70 -5.40
CA VAL A 159 -5.61 -4.10 -5.65
C VAL A 159 -5.43 -5.61 -5.65
N LEU A 160 -6.00 -6.31 -4.67
CA LEU A 160 -5.93 -7.77 -4.59
C LEU A 160 -6.60 -8.43 -5.79
N HIS A 161 -7.79 -7.96 -6.16
CA HIS A 161 -8.53 -8.46 -7.30
C HIS A 161 -7.79 -8.20 -8.63
N ASN A 162 -7.25 -6.99 -8.81
CA ASN A 162 -6.46 -6.64 -9.99
C ASN A 162 -5.19 -7.51 -10.11
N SER A 163 -4.52 -7.79 -8.99
CA SER A 163 -3.33 -8.66 -8.95
C SER A 163 -3.65 -10.11 -9.25
N TRP A 164 -4.77 -10.59 -8.69
CA TRP A 164 -5.28 -11.93 -8.97
C TRP A 164 -5.63 -12.09 -10.45
N GLN A 165 -6.42 -11.15 -11.01
CA GLN A 165 -6.79 -11.15 -12.42
C GLN A 165 -5.56 -11.06 -13.33
N LEU A 166 -4.58 -10.22 -12.99
CA LEU A 166 -3.32 -10.13 -13.71
C LEU A 166 -2.57 -11.47 -13.71
N GLY A 167 -2.54 -12.15 -12.57
CA GLY A 167 -1.88 -13.43 -12.41
C GLY A 167 -2.53 -14.60 -13.15
N THR A 168 -3.87 -14.63 -13.26
CA THR A 168 -4.58 -15.73 -13.92
C THR A 168 -4.75 -15.53 -15.42
N SER A 169 -4.85 -14.28 -15.88
CA SER A 169 -5.15 -13.95 -17.28
C SER A 169 -3.90 -13.55 -18.09
N ALA A 170 -2.74 -13.50 -17.45
CA ALA A 170 -1.46 -13.22 -18.08
C ALA A 170 -0.39 -14.22 -17.63
N ILE A 171 0.69 -14.35 -18.40
CA ILE A 171 1.77 -15.31 -18.13
C ILE A 171 3.07 -14.57 -17.84
N ILE A 172 3.86 -15.10 -16.91
CA ILE A 172 5.10 -14.48 -16.48
C ILE A 172 6.30 -15.30 -16.98
N VAL A 173 7.14 -14.69 -17.82
CA VAL A 173 8.17 -15.39 -18.62
C VAL A 173 9.11 -16.24 -17.79
N TRP A 174 9.65 -15.71 -16.69
CA TRP A 174 10.65 -16.41 -15.88
C TRP A 174 10.07 -17.57 -15.04
N LYS A 175 8.75 -17.61 -14.85
CA LYS A 175 8.04 -18.51 -13.92
C LYS A 175 6.61 -18.74 -14.40
N CYS A 176 6.50 -19.44 -15.53
CA CYS A 176 5.25 -19.74 -16.22
C CYS A 176 4.29 -20.57 -15.34
N GLU A 177 4.81 -21.38 -14.41
CA GLU A 177 4.01 -22.19 -13.49
C GLU A 177 3.43 -21.41 -12.29
N LEU A 178 3.84 -20.15 -12.06
CA LEU A 178 3.47 -19.38 -10.86
C LEU A 178 2.61 -18.15 -11.19
N ASN A 179 1.30 -18.36 -11.26
CA ASN A 179 0.31 -17.31 -11.54
C ASN A 179 0.16 -16.27 -10.42
N PHE A 180 0.56 -16.58 -9.19
CA PHE A 180 0.32 -15.70 -8.03
C PHE A 180 1.46 -14.71 -7.73
N MET A 181 2.45 -14.57 -8.61
CA MET A 181 3.56 -13.62 -8.41
C MET A 181 3.13 -12.15 -8.27
N PRO A 182 2.18 -11.60 -9.07
CA PRO A 182 1.71 -10.23 -8.87
C PRO A 182 1.03 -10.06 -7.52
N LEU A 183 0.33 -11.09 -7.04
CA LEU A 183 -0.29 -11.12 -5.72
C LEU A 183 0.75 -11.09 -4.61
N ILE A 184 1.83 -11.87 -4.72
CA ILE A 184 2.96 -11.83 -3.77
C ILE A 184 3.55 -10.42 -3.69
N TRP A 185 3.76 -9.78 -4.84
CA TRP A 185 4.32 -8.43 -4.89
C TRP A 185 3.46 -7.41 -4.14
N VAL A 186 2.14 -7.45 -4.31
CA VAL A 186 1.21 -6.59 -3.58
C VAL A 186 1.21 -6.92 -2.09
N LEU A 187 1.18 -8.19 -1.72
CA LEU A 187 1.21 -8.62 -0.32
C LEU A 187 2.54 -8.33 0.38
N ALA A 188 3.62 -8.12 -0.37
CA ALA A 188 4.89 -7.70 0.19
C ALA A 188 4.81 -6.29 0.84
N CYS A 189 3.95 -5.41 0.35
CA CYS A 189 3.78 -4.06 0.90
C CYS A 189 3.28 -4.07 2.37
N PRO A 190 2.14 -4.71 2.72
CA PRO A 190 1.72 -4.85 4.11
C PRO A 190 2.71 -5.64 4.95
N PHE A 191 3.42 -6.61 4.38
CA PHE A 191 4.49 -7.32 5.10
C PHE A 191 5.63 -6.37 5.52
N VAL A 192 6.13 -5.53 4.61
CA VAL A 192 7.18 -4.53 4.92
C VAL A 192 6.69 -3.55 5.99
N PHE A 193 5.43 -3.12 5.91
CA PHE A 193 4.84 -2.28 6.97
C PHE A 193 4.82 -2.99 8.32
N LEU A 194 4.42 -4.26 8.39
CA LEU A 194 4.35 -5.00 9.66
C LEU A 194 5.73 -5.18 10.30
N VAL A 195 6.76 -5.44 9.49
CA VAL A 195 8.16 -5.55 9.96
C VAL A 195 8.61 -4.28 10.68
N VAL A 196 8.16 -3.11 10.23
CA VAL A 196 8.50 -1.82 10.81
C VAL A 196 7.54 -1.43 11.95
N ALA A 197 6.25 -1.64 11.77
CA ALA A 197 5.21 -1.20 12.69
C ALA A 197 5.20 -2.01 14.00
N ILE A 198 5.35 -3.34 13.94
CA ILE A 198 5.25 -4.20 15.13
C ILE A 198 6.33 -3.84 16.17
N PRO A 199 7.63 -3.72 15.84
CA PRO A 199 8.62 -3.32 16.83
C PRO A 199 8.41 -1.88 17.32
N LEU A 200 8.00 -0.97 16.42
CA LEU A 200 7.78 0.44 16.78
C LEU A 200 6.62 0.64 17.74
N GLN A 201 5.66 -0.28 17.76
CA GLN A 201 4.59 -0.29 18.76
C GLN A 201 5.08 -0.47 20.20
N PHE A 202 6.29 -0.98 20.41
CA PHE A 202 6.91 -1.11 21.74
C PHE A 202 7.76 0.09 22.15
N THR A 203 7.92 1.10 21.28
CA THR A 203 8.68 2.32 21.60
C THR A 203 7.98 3.21 22.62
N ALA A 204 8.77 4.04 23.32
CA ALA A 204 8.27 5.11 24.17
C ALA A 204 7.40 6.13 23.40
N ILE A 205 7.66 6.34 22.11
CA ILE A 205 6.85 7.22 21.25
C ILE A 205 5.45 6.63 21.05
N ALA A 206 5.36 5.33 20.72
CA ALA A 206 4.07 4.66 20.60
C ALA A 206 3.32 4.64 21.94
N GLY A 207 4.03 4.39 23.04
CA GLY A 207 3.48 4.50 24.41
C GLY A 207 2.90 5.89 24.70
N TYR A 208 3.67 6.95 24.41
CA TYR A 208 3.24 8.34 24.58
C TYR A 208 2.03 8.69 23.71
N LEU A 209 2.03 8.25 22.45
CA LEU A 209 0.92 8.48 21.52
C LEU A 209 -0.38 7.77 21.92
N ARG A 210 -0.29 6.61 22.59
CA ARG A 210 -1.44 5.86 23.14
C ARG A 210 -1.93 6.41 24.46
N ALA A 211 -1.02 6.89 25.32
CA ALA A 211 -1.34 7.46 26.62
C ALA A 211 -2.00 8.84 26.49
N TYR A 212 -1.77 9.54 25.38
CA TYR A 212 -2.39 10.81 25.08
C TYR A 212 -3.88 10.64 24.70
N THR A 213 -4.76 10.61 25.69
CA THR A 213 -6.22 10.69 25.55
C THR A 213 -6.69 12.14 25.44
N PRO A 214 -7.75 12.44 24.65
CA PRO A 214 -8.32 13.78 24.60
C PRO A 214 -8.96 14.11 25.95
N GLU A 215 -8.52 15.19 26.59
CA GLU A 215 -9.28 15.84 27.64
C GLU A 215 -10.58 16.37 27.03
N LEU A 216 -11.65 15.61 27.19
CA LEU A 216 -13.00 16.10 26.94
C LEU A 216 -13.43 16.90 28.17
N GLY A 217 -12.88 18.12 28.32
CA GLY A 217 -13.30 19.15 29.28
C GLY A 217 -14.06 18.64 30.52
N SER A 218 -13.36 17.95 31.42
CA SER A 218 -13.85 17.66 32.75
C SER A 218 -12.72 17.97 33.71
N ASP A 219 -12.75 19.17 34.28
CA ASP A 219 -12.09 19.46 35.55
C ASP A 219 -12.60 18.45 36.57
N SER A 220 -11.82 17.40 36.85
CA SER A 220 -11.98 16.55 38.02
C SER A 220 -10.69 15.75 38.18
N ASP A 221 -9.86 16.20 39.12
CA ASP A 221 -8.83 15.40 39.78
C ASP A 221 -9.42 14.04 40.19
N SER A 222 -8.95 12.96 39.60
CA SER A 222 -8.85 11.66 40.27
C SER A 222 -7.95 10.71 39.49
N ASP A 223 -6.81 10.41 40.10
CA ASP A 223 -5.95 9.29 39.75
C ASP A 223 -6.71 7.96 39.84
N ALA A 224 -6.78 7.23 38.72
CA ALA A 224 -6.81 5.77 38.71
C ALA A 224 -6.47 5.23 37.30
N PRO A 225 -5.52 4.28 37.17
CA PRO A 225 -5.28 3.58 35.92
C PRO A 225 -6.37 2.52 35.73
N GLN A 226 -7.52 2.92 35.18
CA GLN A 226 -8.58 1.97 34.86
C GLN A 226 -8.17 1.14 33.64
N SER A 227 -8.08 -0.17 33.83
CA SER A 227 -7.77 -1.18 32.81
C SER A 227 -8.90 -1.23 31.78
N ASP A 228 -8.81 -0.35 30.78
CA ASP A 228 -9.83 -0.17 29.76
C ASP A 228 -9.61 -1.14 28.59
N LYS A 229 -10.11 -2.37 28.75
CA LYS A 229 -10.15 -3.36 27.65
C LYS A 229 -11.14 -2.97 26.54
N GLY A 230 -12.12 -2.09 26.83
CA GLY A 230 -13.02 -1.48 25.84
C GLY A 230 -12.40 -0.29 25.09
N GLY A 231 -11.29 0.22 25.60
CA GLY A 231 -10.52 1.33 25.05
C GLY A 231 -9.94 1.06 23.67
N PHE A 232 -9.65 -0.20 23.32
CA PHE A 232 -9.03 -0.51 22.03
C PHE A 232 -9.96 -0.25 20.84
N ILE A 233 -11.21 -0.74 20.93
CA ILE A 233 -12.22 -0.57 19.87
C ILE A 233 -12.67 0.90 19.77
N SER A 234 -12.83 1.57 20.91
CA SER A 234 -13.21 2.98 20.95
C SER A 234 -12.09 3.90 20.42
N ARG A 235 -10.81 3.54 20.62
CA ARG A 235 -9.64 4.23 20.05
C ARG A 235 -9.51 4.03 18.54
N GLU A 236 -9.86 2.86 18.02
CA GLU A 236 -9.84 2.59 16.58
C GLU A 236 -10.91 3.42 15.85
N ILE A 237 -12.14 3.46 16.39
CA ILE A 237 -13.28 4.11 15.75
C ILE A 237 -13.21 5.65 15.86
N THR A 238 -12.53 6.20 16.87
CA THR A 238 -12.49 7.66 17.07
C THR A 238 -11.55 8.35 16.07
N PRO A 239 -12.05 9.23 15.17
CA PRO A 239 -11.24 9.89 14.15
C PRO A 239 -10.17 10.81 14.73
N ALA A 240 -9.07 11.00 13.99
CA ALA A 240 -7.98 11.90 14.37
C ALA A 240 -8.47 13.33 14.73
N ILE A 241 -9.61 13.74 14.13
CA ILE A 241 -10.32 15.02 14.36
C ILE A 241 -10.65 15.27 15.85
N ARG A 242 -10.91 14.22 16.64
CA ARG A 242 -11.29 14.38 18.06
C ARG A 242 -10.10 14.55 19.01
N TYR A 243 -8.89 14.23 18.56
CA TYR A 243 -7.73 14.30 19.45
C TYR A 243 -7.23 15.73 19.55
N SER A 244 -6.98 16.17 20.78
CA SER A 244 -6.27 17.40 21.04
C SER A 244 -4.87 17.34 20.45
N THR A 245 -4.33 18.50 20.14
CA THR A 245 -3.18 18.56 19.28
C THR A 245 -1.88 18.29 20.02
N LEU A 246 -0.99 17.47 19.44
CA LEU A 246 0.22 17.01 20.11
C LEU A 246 1.23 18.16 20.29
N GLN A 247 1.66 18.40 21.54
CA GLN A 247 2.63 19.44 21.85
C GLN A 247 4.06 18.95 21.50
N ARG A 248 4.57 19.44 20.36
CA ARG A 248 5.84 19.04 19.71
C ARG A 248 7.08 19.00 20.64
N GLY A 249 7.10 19.83 21.69
CA GLY A 249 8.20 19.92 22.64
C GLY A 249 8.32 18.74 23.61
N LYS A 250 7.25 17.98 23.84
CA LYS A 250 7.23 16.86 24.80
C LYS A 250 7.46 15.48 24.17
N LEU A 251 7.69 15.40 22.85
CA LEU A 251 7.93 14.12 22.19
C LEU A 251 9.31 13.56 22.57
N PRO A 252 9.39 12.32 23.09
CA PRO A 252 10.68 11.69 23.33
C PRO A 252 11.48 11.58 22.03
N GLY A 253 12.81 11.63 22.13
CA GLY A 253 13.69 11.45 20.99
C GLY A 253 13.45 10.08 20.33
N LEU A 254 13.66 10.01 19.01
CA LEU A 254 13.63 8.72 18.32
C LEU A 254 14.82 7.89 18.78
N GLU A 255 14.56 6.71 19.33
CA GLU A 255 15.59 5.78 19.76
C GLU A 255 16.41 5.30 18.55
N THR A 256 17.71 5.11 18.72
CA THR A 256 18.63 4.74 17.62
C THR A 256 18.19 3.46 16.90
N TRP A 257 17.67 2.48 17.64
CA TRP A 257 17.17 1.23 17.07
C TRP A 257 15.91 1.42 16.22
N ALA A 258 15.03 2.36 16.59
CA ALA A 258 13.83 2.71 15.82
C ALA A 258 14.21 3.38 14.48
N ALA A 259 15.25 4.20 14.48
CA ALA A 259 15.81 4.77 13.25
C ALA A 259 16.42 3.69 12.34
N ILE A 260 17.14 2.71 12.90
CA ILE A 260 17.68 1.58 12.15
C ILE A 260 16.54 0.78 11.49
N LEU A 261 15.47 0.47 12.23
CA LEU A 261 14.33 -0.25 11.67
C LEU A 261 13.62 0.50 10.55
N LEU A 262 13.47 1.82 10.67
CA LEU A 262 12.92 2.64 9.59
C LEU A 262 13.79 2.58 8.34
N ASN A 263 15.12 2.66 8.48
CA ASN A 263 16.05 2.50 7.36
C ASN A 263 15.95 1.11 6.71
N VAL A 264 15.86 0.04 7.51
CA VAL A 264 15.61 -1.31 7.01
C VAL A 264 14.28 -1.37 6.26
N GLY A 265 13.24 -0.73 6.78
CA GLY A 265 11.94 -0.59 6.12
C GLY A 265 12.02 0.09 4.76
N PHE A 266 12.77 1.19 4.65
CA PHE A 266 13.00 1.88 3.38
C PHE A 266 13.79 1.02 2.38
N CYS A 267 14.81 0.28 2.84
CA CYS A 267 15.54 -0.67 1.99
C CYS A 267 14.63 -1.79 1.48
N LEU A 268 13.78 -2.35 2.34
CA LEU A 268 12.80 -3.37 1.95
C LEU A 268 11.74 -2.83 0.99
N ALA A 269 11.27 -1.59 1.20
CA ALA A 269 10.36 -0.93 0.28
C ALA A 269 10.99 -0.71 -1.10
N ALA A 270 12.28 -0.32 -1.15
CA ALA A 270 13.01 -0.18 -2.39
C ALA A 270 13.19 -1.51 -3.12
N LEU A 271 13.53 -2.56 -2.39
CA LEU A 271 13.62 -3.91 -2.93
C LEU A 271 12.25 -4.39 -3.45
N GLN A 272 11.16 -4.10 -2.73
CA GLN A 272 9.80 -4.42 -3.15
C GLN A 272 9.40 -3.71 -4.46
N VAL A 273 9.83 -2.47 -4.66
CA VAL A 273 9.65 -1.77 -5.95
C VAL A 273 10.43 -2.47 -7.06
N LEU A 274 11.71 -2.81 -6.84
CA LEU A 274 12.53 -3.51 -7.83
C LEU A 274 11.95 -4.89 -8.21
N ILE A 275 11.48 -5.65 -7.23
CA ILE A 275 10.80 -6.93 -7.45
C ILE A 275 9.53 -6.70 -8.28
N GLY A 276 8.75 -5.66 -7.97
CA GLY A 276 7.59 -5.28 -8.76
C GLY A 276 7.92 -4.99 -10.22
N VAL A 277 9.00 -4.25 -10.47
CA VAL A 277 9.45 -3.92 -11.84
C VAL A 277 9.73 -5.21 -12.59
N GLY A 278 10.51 -6.14 -11.99
CA GLY A 278 10.84 -7.41 -12.62
C GLY A 278 9.62 -8.30 -12.87
N ILE A 279 8.67 -8.38 -11.93
CA ILE A 279 7.44 -9.17 -12.09
C ILE A 279 6.58 -8.59 -13.21
N LEU A 280 6.30 -7.28 -13.17
CA LEU A 280 5.39 -6.64 -14.12
C LEU A 280 5.99 -6.48 -15.52
N SER A 281 7.32 -6.29 -15.64
CA SER A 281 8.00 -6.28 -16.94
C SER A 281 8.07 -7.65 -17.60
N SER A 282 7.85 -8.72 -16.84
CA SER A 282 7.88 -10.10 -17.33
C SER A 282 6.48 -10.62 -17.73
N VAL A 283 5.46 -9.76 -17.71
CA VAL A 283 4.09 -10.13 -18.07
C VAL A 283 3.93 -10.19 -19.60
N LEU A 284 3.41 -11.31 -20.10
CA LEU A 284 3.07 -11.55 -21.50
C LEU A 284 1.56 -11.65 -21.72
N PHE A 285 1.16 -11.57 -22.98
CA PHE A 285 -0.22 -11.71 -23.46
C PHE A 285 -1.19 -10.65 -22.94
N VAL A 286 -0.66 -9.49 -22.55
CA VAL A 286 -1.43 -8.30 -22.17
C VAL A 286 -1.25 -7.25 -23.25
N SER A 287 -2.35 -6.64 -23.70
CA SER A 287 -2.32 -5.51 -24.64
C SER A 287 -1.91 -4.21 -23.93
N VAL A 288 -1.46 -3.21 -24.69
CA VAL A 288 -1.09 -1.90 -24.11
C VAL A 288 -2.29 -1.22 -23.44
N THR A 289 -3.47 -1.33 -24.04
CA THR A 289 -4.71 -0.76 -23.49
C THR A 289 -5.12 -1.41 -22.18
N ASP A 290 -5.02 -2.74 -22.11
CA ASP A 290 -5.31 -3.50 -20.89
C ASP A 290 -4.26 -3.20 -19.80
N ALA A 291 -2.99 -3.08 -20.18
CA ALA A 291 -1.92 -2.69 -19.27
C ALA A 291 -2.14 -1.29 -18.65
N VAL A 292 -2.58 -0.32 -19.44
CA VAL A 292 -2.93 1.03 -18.95
C VAL A 292 -4.08 0.94 -17.95
N TRP A 293 -5.13 0.16 -18.23
CA TRP A 293 -6.24 -0.03 -17.30
C TRP A 293 -5.80 -0.66 -15.98
N VAL A 294 -4.97 -1.71 -16.03
CA VAL A 294 -4.39 -2.34 -14.84
C VAL A 294 -3.58 -1.34 -14.02
N ALA A 295 -2.75 -0.51 -14.68
CA ALA A 295 -1.95 0.52 -14.02
C ALA A 295 -2.83 1.59 -13.35
N VAL A 296 -3.84 2.10 -14.05
CA VAL A 296 -4.77 3.10 -13.51
C VAL A 296 -5.49 2.56 -12.27
N ARG A 297 -5.92 1.29 -12.26
CA ARG A 297 -6.54 0.68 -11.08
C ARG A 297 -5.61 0.68 -9.87
N TYR A 298 -4.32 0.37 -10.04
CA TYR A 298 -3.35 0.45 -8.95
C TYR A 298 -3.09 1.90 -8.52
N LEU A 299 -3.00 2.83 -9.46
CA LEU A 299 -2.77 4.25 -9.18
C LEU A 299 -3.93 4.87 -8.40
N VAL A 300 -5.17 4.56 -8.77
CA VAL A 300 -6.37 5.03 -8.07
C VAL A 300 -6.42 4.50 -6.64
N SER A 301 -6.20 3.18 -6.44
CA SER A 301 -6.17 2.61 -5.09
C SER A 301 -5.07 3.26 -4.21
N THR A 302 -3.85 3.36 -4.73
CA THR A 302 -2.73 4.01 -4.01
C THR A 302 -3.00 5.49 -3.75
N GLY A 303 -3.60 6.20 -4.70
CA GLY A 303 -4.02 7.60 -4.56
C GLY A 303 -5.08 7.79 -3.48
N ILE A 304 -6.08 6.91 -3.39
CA ILE A 304 -7.09 6.91 -2.33
C ILE A 304 -6.42 6.69 -0.96
N CYS A 305 -5.52 5.71 -0.85
CA CYS A 305 -4.77 5.48 0.39
C CYS A 305 -3.93 6.70 0.78
N ARG A 306 -3.25 7.33 -0.19
CA ARG A 306 -2.49 8.56 0.03
C ARG A 306 -3.38 9.70 0.52
N PHE A 307 -4.54 9.89 -0.08
CA PHE A 307 -5.51 10.92 0.29
C PHE A 307 -6.01 10.72 1.72
N VAL A 308 -6.38 9.51 2.11
CA VAL A 308 -6.82 9.20 3.49
C VAL A 308 -5.70 9.46 4.50
N VAL A 309 -4.46 9.07 4.19
CA VAL A 309 -3.28 9.39 5.03
C VAL A 309 -3.09 10.90 5.19
N MET A 310 -3.26 11.67 4.11
CA MET A 310 -3.19 13.13 4.15
C MET A 310 -4.32 13.77 4.95
N LEU A 311 -5.50 13.14 5.05
CA LEU A 311 -6.57 13.62 5.92
C LEU A 311 -6.27 13.36 7.40
N GLU A 312 -5.70 12.21 7.73
CA GLU A 312 -5.52 11.79 9.13
C GLU A 312 -4.26 12.39 9.81
N LEU A 313 -3.15 12.62 9.09
CA LEU A 313 -1.88 13.09 9.71
C LEU A 313 -1.83 14.55 10.16
N PRO A 314 -2.27 15.55 9.35
CA PRO A 314 -2.30 16.96 9.75
C PRO A 314 -3.12 17.19 11.01
N ARG A 315 -4.15 16.35 11.23
CA ARG A 315 -5.03 16.40 12.40
C ARG A 315 -4.31 16.02 13.71
N ILE A 316 -3.14 15.38 13.63
CA ILE A 316 -2.33 15.00 14.78
C ILE A 316 -1.39 16.17 15.23
N THR A 317 -1.16 17.22 14.41
CA THR A 317 0.11 18.00 14.46
C THR A 317 0.12 19.53 14.64
N ALA A 318 -0.98 20.23 14.92
CA ALA A 318 -0.99 21.71 15.05
C ALA A 318 -1.31 22.33 16.45
N LYS A 319 -0.33 22.41 17.36
CA LYS A 319 -0.27 23.54 18.32
C LYS A 319 1.19 23.94 18.54
N THR A 320 1.74 24.70 17.59
CA THR A 320 2.84 25.61 17.91
C THR A 320 2.28 26.62 18.89
N SER A 321 2.79 26.61 20.11
CA SER A 321 2.56 27.69 21.06
C SER A 321 2.97 28.98 20.35
N ALA A 322 2.01 29.86 20.08
CA ALA A 322 2.33 31.27 19.93
C ALA A 322 2.87 31.68 21.30
N GLY A 323 4.19 31.64 21.45
CA GLY A 323 4.86 32.19 22.62
C GLY A 323 4.58 33.68 22.65
N ASN A 324 4.07 34.14 23.79
CA ASN A 324 3.98 35.54 24.20
C ASN A 324 5.16 36.37 23.65
N GLY A 325 4.88 37.19 22.64
CA GLY A 325 5.65 38.40 22.39
C GLY A 325 5.22 39.46 23.38
N GLN A 326 5.52 39.27 24.67
CA GLN A 326 5.42 40.33 25.66
C GLN A 326 6.75 41.09 25.58
N ILE A 327 6.74 42.14 24.76
CA ILE A 327 7.82 43.12 24.68
C ILE A 327 7.84 43.82 26.04
N THR A 328 8.76 43.43 26.92
CA THR A 328 9.18 44.24 28.05
C THR A 328 9.92 45.45 27.49
N ILE A 329 9.26 46.60 27.51
CA ILE A 329 9.93 47.90 27.43
C ILE A 329 10.58 48.09 28.80
N GLU A 330 11.89 47.88 28.88
CA GLU A 330 12.68 48.44 29.99
C GLU A 330 12.84 49.95 29.77
N HIS A 331 12.84 50.65 30.90
CA HIS A 331 12.74 52.09 31.10
C HIS A 331 13.77 52.95 30.38
#